data_AF-A0A8T6NGB4-F1
#
_entry.id   AF-A0A8T6NGB4-F1
#
_cell.length_a   1.000
_cell.length_b   1.000
_cell.length_c   1.000
_cell.angle_alpha   90.00
_cell.angle_beta   90.00
_cell.angle_gamma   90.00
#
_symmetry.space_group_name_H-M   'P 1'
#
loop_
_entity.id
_entity.type
_entity.pdbx_description
1 polymer ?
#
loop_
_entity_poly.entity_id
_entity_poly.type
_entity_poly.pdbx_seq_one_letter_code
_entity_poly.pdbx_strand_id
1 'polypeptide(L)' 'MPTMVRMTTSAGDIDIALYTEDCPETTGNFLKLVDEEFYNGLHFHRVIKNFMIQGGCPRSKDPFDGRA' A
#
# COMPACT_ATOMS: atom_id res chain seq x y z
N MET A 1 12.19 -11.75 13.03
CA MET A 1 11.11 -12.39 12.22
C MET A 1 10.37 -11.29 11.48
N PRO A 2 10.04 -11.44 10.19
CA PRO A 2 9.39 -10.37 9.44
C PRO A 2 8.00 -10.08 10.01
N THR A 3 7.60 -8.81 10.03
CA THR A 3 6.22 -8.43 10.34
C THR A 3 5.37 -8.68 9.11
N MET A 4 4.30 -9.46 9.25
CA MET A 4 3.39 -9.78 8.14
C MET A 4 2.20 -8.82 8.13
N VAL A 5 1.88 -8.27 6.97
CA VAL A 5 0.69 -7.44 6.72
C VAL A 5 -0.10 -8.04 5.57
N ARG A 6 -1.42 -8.19 5.74
CA ARG A 6 -2.33 -8.58 4.67
C ARG A 6 -3.02 -7.35 4.09
N MET A 7 -2.88 -7.16 2.79
CA MET A 7 -3.60 -6.15 2.03
C MET A 7 -4.71 -6.81 1.23
N THR A 8 -5.96 -6.60 1.64
CA THR A 8 -7.14 -7.09 0.93
C THR A 8 -7.53 -6.11 -0.17
N THR A 9 -7.64 -6.59 -1.39
CA THR A 9 -8.01 -5.79 -2.57
C THR A 9 -9.22 -6.40 -3.28
N SER A 10 -9.84 -5.64 -4.18
CA SER A 10 -10.92 -6.16 -5.03
C SER A 10 -10.47 -7.25 -6.01
N ALA A 11 -9.17 -7.40 -6.23
CA ALA A 11 -8.57 -8.43 -7.09
C ALA A 11 -7.98 -9.62 -6.30
N GLY A 12 -8.15 -9.64 -4.97
CA GLY A 12 -7.62 -10.68 -4.08
C GLY A 12 -6.70 -10.13 -2.99
N ASP A 13 -6.24 -11.04 -2.12
CA ASP A 13 -5.35 -10.72 -1.01
C ASP A 13 -3.88 -10.75 -1.42
N ILE A 14 -3.10 -9.85 -0.83
CA ILE A 14 -1.64 -9.80 -0.98
C ILE A 14 -1.02 -9.83 0.42
N ASP A 15 -0.24 -10.87 0.69
CA ASP A 15 0.53 -11.00 1.93
C ASP A 15 1.92 -10.38 1.76
N ILE A 16 2.24 -9.41 2.62
CA ILE A 16 3.47 -8.62 2.56
C ILE A 16 4.32 -8.92 3.79
N ALA A 17 5.55 -9.38 3.56
CA ALA A 17 6.58 -9.50 4.60
C ALA A 17 7.40 -8.21 4.68
N LEU A 18 7.39 -7.56 5.83
CA LEU A 18 8.16 -6.34 6.10
C LEU A 18 9.46 -6.68 6.82
N TYR A 19 10.58 -6.23 6.24
CA TYR A 19 11.93 -6.34 6.81
C TYR A 19 12.17 -5.18 7.78
N THR A 20 11.49 -5.23 8.93
CA THR A 20 11.48 -4.14 9.92
C THR A 20 12.84 -3.88 10.58
N GLU A 21 13.70 -4.89 10.63
CA GLU A 21 15.07 -4.76 11.15
C GLU A 21 15.96 -4.01 10.15
N ASP A 22 15.79 -4.24 8.85
CA ASP A 22 16.61 -3.65 7.78
C ASP A 22 16.17 -2.22 7.43
N CYS A 23 14.87 -1.93 7.48
CA CYS A 23 14.29 -0.64 7.07
C CYS A 23 13.30 -0.08 8.10
N PRO A 24 13.72 0.12 9.37
CA PRO A 24 12.81 0.40 10.48
C PRO A 24 11.96 1.65 10.30
N GLU A 25 12.52 2.73 9.75
CA GLU A 25 11.78 3.98 9.55
C GLU A 25 10.67 3.85 8.51
N THR A 26 10.98 3.25 7.36
CA THR A 26 10.01 3.06 6.27
C THR A 26 8.92 2.09 6.68
N THR A 27 9.29 0.94 7.26
CA THR A 27 8.30 -0.04 7.71
C THR A 27 7.48 0.48 8.90
N GLY A 28 8.08 1.27 9.80
CA GLY A 28 7.38 1.88 10.92
C GLY A 28 6.35 2.90 10.47
N ASN A 29 6.69 3.75 9.50
CA ASN A 29 5.73 4.68 8.90
C ASN A 29 4.60 3.94 8.17
N PHE A 30 4.91 2.88 7.41
CA PHE A 30 3.91 2.07 6.74
C PHE A 30 2.94 1.40 7.74
N LEU A 31 3.47 0.77 8.79
CA LEU A 31 2.66 0.12 9.83
C LEU A 31 1.76 1.12 10.57
N LYS A 32 2.30 2.30 10.91
CA LYS A 32 1.49 3.37 11.50
C LYS A 32 0.30 3.74 10.61
N LEU A 33 0.50 3.89 9.30
CA LEU A 33 -0.58 4.21 8.35
C LEU A 33 -1.56 3.04 8.18
N VAL A 34 -1.11 1.80 8.31
CA VAL A 34 -1.99 0.62 8.35
C VAL A 34 -2.89 0.66 9.60
N ASP A 35 -2.32 0.93 10.78
CA ASP A 35 -3.06 1.03 12.04
C ASP A 35 -4.08 2.19 12.04
N GLU A 36 -3.77 3.27 11.31
CA GLU A 36 -4.66 4.41 11.08
C GLU A 36 -5.70 4.17 9.97
N GLU A 37 -5.76 2.96 9.41
CA GLU A 37 -6.64 2.57 8.29
C GLU A 37 -6.49 3.45 7.03
N PHE A 38 -5.36 4.16 6.90
CA PHE A 38 -5.14 5.18 5.87
C PHE A 38 -5.31 4.65 4.44
N TYR A 39 -4.85 3.42 4.19
CA TYR A 39 -4.85 2.80 2.87
C TYR A 39 -6.23 2.30 2.41
N ASN A 40 -7.22 2.24 3.31
CA ASN A 40 -8.54 1.74 2.98
C ASN A 40 -9.23 2.64 1.95
N GLY A 41 -9.75 2.03 0.89
CA GLY A 41 -10.44 2.71 -0.20
C GLY A 41 -9.52 3.44 -1.20
N LEU A 42 -8.20 3.37 -1.04
CA LEU A 42 -7.27 3.83 -2.08
C LEU A 42 -7.23 2.82 -3.23
N HIS A 43 -7.06 3.31 -4.46
CA HIS A 43 -6.87 2.45 -5.63
C HIS A 43 -5.43 2.50 -6.15
N PHE A 44 -5.04 1.46 -6.91
CA PHE A 44 -3.82 1.48 -7.70
C PHE A 44 -4.02 2.39 -8.92
N HIS A 45 -3.61 3.65 -8.80
CA HIS A 45 -3.80 4.68 -9.83
C HIS A 45 -2.85 4.52 -11.03
N ARG A 46 -1.79 3.70 -10.89
CA ARG A 46 -0.85 3.45 -11.98
C ARG A 46 -0.48 1.98 -12.06
N VAL A 47 -0.78 1.38 -13.22
CA VAL A 47 -0.54 -0.04 -13.52
C VAL A 47 0.15 -0.15 -14.88
N ILE A 48 1.36 -0.70 -14.89
CA ILE A 48 2.13 -0.92 -16.12
C ILE A 48 2.43 -2.40 -16.28
N LYS A 49 1.94 -2.98 -17.37
CA LYS A 49 2.15 -4.39 -17.71
C LYS A 49 3.64 -4.71 -17.77
N ASN A 50 4.02 -5.84 -17.16
CA ASN A 50 5.40 -6.32 -17.06
C ASN A 50 6.37 -5.36 -16.33
N PHE A 51 5.84 -4.47 -15.49
CA PHE A 51 6.68 -3.61 -14.65
C PHE A 51 6.19 -3.54 -13.21
N MET A 52 5.18 -2.72 -12.91
CA MET A 52 4.69 -2.54 -11.54
C MET A 52 3.27 -1.97 -11.48
N ILE A 53 2.69 -2.08 -10.28
CA ILE A 53 1.53 -1.32 -9.83
C ILE A 53 1.97 -0.33 -8.75
N GLN A 54 1.33 0.83 -8.69
CA GLN A 54 1.62 1.87 -7.70
C GLN A 54 0.30 2.35 -7.06
N GLY A 55 0.33 2.48 -5.74
CA GLY A 55 -0.79 2.91 -4.90
C GLY A 55 -0.31 3.80 -3.76
N GLY A 56 -1.14 3.99 -2.73
CA GLY A 56 -0.78 4.75 -1.52
C GLY A 56 -0.86 6.28 -1.65
N CYS A 57 -1.38 6.79 -2.77
CA CYS A 57 -1.62 8.22 -2.95
C CYS A 57 -2.92 8.64 -2.25
N PRO A 58 -2.94 9.64 -1.34
CA PRO A 58 -4.16 10.05 -0.64
C PRO A 58 -5.24 10.62 -1.58
N ARG A 59 -4.86 11.12 -2.76
CA ARG A 59 -5.79 11.63 -3.77
C ARG A 59 -6.49 10.52 -4.54
N SER A 60 -5.93 9.30 -4.51
CA SER A 60 -6.54 8.11 -5.11
C SER A 60 -7.78 7.61 -4.35
N LYS A 61 -8.35 8.36 -3.40
CA LYS A 61 -9.73 8.12 -2.95
C LYS A 61 -10.74 8.48 -4.04
N ASP A 62 -10.43 9.49 -4.84
CA ASP A 62 -11.19 9.86 -6.03
C ASP A 62 -10.55 9.21 -7.27
N PRO A 63 -11.22 8.28 -7.97
CA PRO A 63 -10.69 7.66 -9.18
C PRO A 63 -10.56 8.62 -10.37
N PHE A 64 -11.06 9.85 -10.26
CA PHE A 64 -11.00 10.86 -11.30
C PHE A 64 -10.04 12.02 -10.98
N ASP A 65 -9.36 12.02 -9.82
CA ASP A 65 -8.34 13.03 -9.54
C ASP A 65 -7.08 12.73 -10.37
N GLY A 66 -6.86 13.50 -11.44
CA GLY A 66 -5.69 13.35 -12.30
C GLY A 66 -4.34 13.66 -11.64
N ARG A 67 -4.33 14.00 -10.35
CA ARG A 67 -3.12 14.18 -9.52
C ARG A 67 -2.84 12.93 -8.67
N ALA A 68 -3.70 11.92 -8.74
CA ALA A 68 -3.49 10.61 -8.15
C ALA A 68 -2.37 9.85 -8.86
#